data_AF-A0A382LI13-F1
#
_entry.id   AF-A0A382LI13-F1
#
_cell.length_a   1.000
_cell.length_b   1.000
_cell.length_c   1.000
_cell.angle_alpha   90.00
_cell.angle_beta   90.00
_cell.angle_gamma   90.00
#
_symmetry.space_group_name_H-M   'P 1'
#
loop_
_entity.id
_entity.type
_entity.pdbx_description
1 polymer ?
#
loop_
_entity_poly.entity_id
_entity_poly.type
_entity_poly.pdbx_seq_one_letter_code
_entity_poly.pdbx_strand_id
1 'polypeptide(L)'
;MSKQENGNVVQGPWPKTKRKVKLPDETAIELQERLGFAEELTQTVIVQMMHTLGQNGIDISDNAFVRDMALVIEMTKGSIYRSLDLNHITHGLFEALVELQVDPDNSVATEVNQDLLEEYIKLFGDDDDPEIP
;
A
#
# COMPACT_ATOMS: atom_id res chain seq x y z
N MET A 1 -7.63 -26.26 -22.49
CA MET A 1 -7.92 -25.12 -23.37
C MET A 1 -9.37 -24.72 -23.16
N SER A 2 -9.65 -23.72 -22.34
CA SER A 2 -11.00 -23.19 -22.10
C SER A 2 -11.32 -22.12 -23.14
N LYS A 3 -12.47 -22.26 -23.82
CA LYS A 3 -13.01 -21.28 -24.77
C LYS A 3 -13.47 -20.03 -24.01
N GLN A 4 -12.93 -18.86 -24.36
CA GLN A 4 -13.56 -17.58 -24.03
C GLN A 4 -14.88 -17.47 -24.81
N GLU A 5 -15.99 -17.30 -24.08
CA GLU A 5 -17.28 -16.96 -24.67
C GLU A 5 -17.28 -15.49 -25.06
N ASN A 6 -17.22 -15.22 -26.37
CA ASN A 6 -17.32 -13.86 -26.89
C ASN A 6 -18.73 -13.32 -26.63
N GLY A 7 -18.86 -12.28 -25.81
CA GLY A 7 -20.12 -11.61 -25.52
C GLY A 7 -20.87 -11.16 -26.79
N ASN A 8 -22.21 -11.24 -26.74
CA ASN A 8 -23.09 -10.89 -27.87
C ASN A 8 -22.99 -9.40 -28.23
N VAL A 9 -22.26 -9.08 -29.30
CA VAL A 9 -22.17 -7.72 -29.86
C VAL A 9 -23.37 -7.44 -30.76
N VAL A 10 -24.26 -6.54 -30.35
CA VAL A 10 -25.37 -6.03 -31.17
C VAL A 10 -24.83 -5.06 -32.23
N GLN A 11 -24.96 -5.41 -33.51
CA GLN A 11 -24.51 -4.58 -34.63
C GLN A 11 -25.67 -3.72 -35.16
N GLY A 12 -25.57 -2.39 -34.99
CA GLY A 12 -26.51 -1.43 -35.59
C GLY A 12 -26.29 -1.21 -37.09
N PRO A 13 -27.23 -0.55 -37.82
CA PRO A 13 -27.24 -0.41 -39.28
C PRO A 13 -26.25 0.63 -39.83
N TRP A 14 -25.09 0.79 -39.19
CA TRP A 14 -24.09 1.81 -39.53
C TRP A 14 -23.06 1.27 -40.54
N PRO A 15 -22.46 2.12 -41.39
CA PRO A 15 -21.36 1.70 -42.27
C PRO A 15 -20.23 1.12 -41.43
N LYS A 16 -19.79 -0.10 -41.76
CA LYS A 16 -18.73 -0.80 -41.03
C LYS A 16 -17.41 -0.01 -41.16
N THR A 17 -17.15 0.87 -40.22
CA THR A 17 -15.88 1.57 -40.09
C THR A 17 -14.79 0.53 -39.89
N LYS A 18 -13.73 0.53 -40.71
CA LYS A 18 -12.58 -0.39 -40.58
C LYS A 18 -11.78 -0.22 -39.27
N ARG A 19 -12.17 0.73 -38.40
CA ARG A 19 -11.59 0.89 -37.07
C ARG A 19 -12.02 -0.28 -36.20
N LYS A 20 -11.09 -1.18 -35.92
CA LYS A 20 -11.23 -2.16 -34.84
C LYS A 20 -11.41 -1.39 -33.53
N VAL A 21 -12.57 -1.56 -32.89
CA VAL A 21 -12.79 -1.09 -31.52
C VAL A 21 -11.77 -1.83 -30.65
N LYS A 22 -10.84 -1.09 -30.05
CA LYS A 22 -9.95 -1.65 -29.02
C LYS A 22 -10.81 -1.77 -27.77
N LEU A 23 -11.22 -2.99 -27.44
CA LEU A 23 -11.79 -3.24 -26.12
C LEU A 23 -10.69 -2.92 -25.09
N PRO A 24 -11.04 -2.24 -23.99
CA PRO A 24 -10.08 -2.04 -22.93
C PRO A 24 -9.67 -3.39 -22.35
N ASP A 25 -8.42 -3.48 -21.89
CA ASP A 25 -7.87 -4.68 -21.28
C ASP A 25 -8.55 -4.90 -19.92
N GLU A 26 -9.41 -5.92 -19.83
CA GLU A 26 -10.20 -6.23 -18.63
C GLU A 26 -9.27 -6.42 -17.41
N THR A 27 -8.10 -7.03 -17.59
CA THR A 27 -7.11 -7.22 -16.53
C THR A 27 -6.52 -5.90 -16.05
N ALA A 28 -6.34 -4.92 -16.95
CA ALA A 28 -5.87 -3.59 -16.57
C ALA A 28 -6.94 -2.80 -15.81
N ILE A 29 -8.22 -2.98 -16.15
CA ILE A 29 -9.35 -2.38 -15.42
C ILE A 29 -9.43 -2.96 -14.01
N GLU A 30 -9.42 -4.30 -13.88
CA GLU A 30 -9.46 -4.97 -12.57
C GLU A 30 -8.30 -4.55 -11.67
N LEU A 31 -7.09 -4.40 -12.22
CA LEU A 31 -5.94 -3.90 -11.47
C LEU A 31 -6.15 -2.46 -11.00
N GLN A 32 -6.68 -1.59 -11.86
CA GLN A 32 -6.98 -0.19 -11.49
C GLN A 32 -8.04 -0.12 -10.40
N GLU A 33 -9.08 -0.95 -10.46
CA GLU A 33 -10.12 -1.02 -9.44
C GLU A 33 -9.56 -1.48 -8.09
N ARG A 34 -8.70 -2.51 -8.08
CA ARG A 34 -8.04 -2.99 -6.85
C ARG A 34 -7.12 -1.95 -6.24
N LEU A 35 -6.36 -1.24 -7.07
CA LEU A 35 -5.50 -0.13 -6.62
C LEU A 35 -6.35 1.00 -6.03
N GLY A 36 -7.39 1.44 -6.75
CA GLY A 36 -8.29 2.50 -6.28
C GLY A 36 -8.98 2.14 -4.96
N PHE A 37 -9.48 0.91 -4.85
CA PHE A 37 -10.06 0.40 -3.60
C PHE A 37 -9.07 0.42 -2.44
N ALA A 38 -7.82 0.00 -2.68
CA ALA A 38 -6.79 -0.01 -1.65
C ALA A 38 -6.44 1.42 -1.15
N GLU A 39 -6.35 2.40 -2.06
CA GLU A 39 -6.12 3.80 -1.71
C GLU A 39 -7.28 4.38 -0.87
N GLU A 40 -8.52 4.17 -1.33
CA GLU A 40 -9.72 4.67 -0.64
C GLU A 40 -9.85 4.06 0.76
N LEU A 41 -9.59 2.75 0.89
CA LEU A 41 -9.62 2.06 2.17
C LEU A 41 -8.52 2.59 3.11
N THR A 42 -7.29 2.76 2.61
CA THR A 42 -6.18 3.32 3.38
C THR A 42 -6.54 4.71 3.92
N GLN A 43 -7.04 5.60 3.06
CA GLN A 43 -7.41 6.96 3.47
C GLN A 43 -8.50 6.93 4.56
N THR A 44 -9.53 6.10 4.39
CA THR A 44 -10.63 5.99 5.34
C THR A 44 -10.13 5.56 6.73
N VAL A 45 -9.29 4.52 6.78
CA VAL A 45 -8.72 4.00 8.03
C VAL A 45 -7.83 5.06 8.72
N ILE A 46 -6.96 5.72 7.95
CA ILE A 46 -6.03 6.72 8.50
C ILE A 46 -6.78 7.95 9.03
N VAL A 47 -7.79 8.44 8.31
CA VAL A 47 -8.62 9.57 8.77
C VAL A 47 -9.32 9.24 10.09
N GLN A 48 -9.88 8.03 10.22
CA GLN A 48 -10.51 7.59 11.47
C GLN A 48 -9.50 7.49 12.62
N MET A 49 -8.30 6.99 12.36
CA MET A 49 -7.22 6.95 13.34
C MET A 49 -6.82 8.36 13.80
N MET A 50 -6.61 9.29 12.88
CA MET A 50 -6.28 10.69 13.20
C MET A 50 -7.39 11.37 14.02
N HIS A 51 -8.66 11.15 13.67
CA HIS A 51 -9.78 11.65 14.49
C HIS A 51 -9.73 11.13 15.92
N THR A 52 -9.44 9.83 16.08
CA THR A 52 -9.33 9.19 17.40
C THR A 52 -8.17 9.78 18.21
N LEU A 53 -7.00 9.93 17.58
CA LEU A 53 -5.82 10.53 18.23
C LEU A 53 -6.09 11.99 18.63
N GLY A 54 -6.69 12.79 17.75
CA GLY A 54 -7.07 14.17 18.03
C GLY A 54 -8.10 14.30 19.16
N GLN A 55 -9.10 13.42 19.20
CA GLN A 55 -10.06 13.36 20.31
C GLN A 55 -9.42 13.03 21.67
N ASN A 56 -8.25 12.38 21.66
CA ASN A 56 -7.48 12.04 22.86
C ASN A 56 -6.34 13.04 23.15
N GLY A 57 -6.36 14.22 22.51
CA GLY A 57 -5.45 15.33 22.83
C GLY A 57 -4.10 15.30 22.11
N ILE A 58 -3.92 14.43 21.11
CA ILE A 58 -2.74 14.47 20.22
C ILE A 58 -2.93 15.60 19.19
N ASP A 59 -1.93 16.47 19.02
CA ASP A 59 -1.95 17.52 18.00
C ASP A 59 -1.68 16.93 16.61
N ILE A 60 -2.76 16.67 15.88
CA ILE A 60 -2.69 16.12 14.52
C ILE A 60 -2.24 17.14 13.46
N SER A 61 -2.09 18.41 13.82
CA SER A 61 -1.63 19.47 12.93
C SER A 61 -0.12 19.74 13.04
N ASP A 62 0.54 19.13 14.03
CA ASP A 62 1.98 19.27 14.22
C ASP A 62 2.76 18.67 13.05
N ASN A 63 3.83 19.35 12.64
CA ASN A 63 4.62 18.94 11.47
C ASN A 63 5.35 17.61 11.69
N ALA A 64 5.78 17.29 12.91
CA ALA A 64 6.40 16.01 13.21
C ALA A 64 5.35 14.90 13.12
N PHE A 65 4.17 15.12 13.71
CA PHE A 65 3.05 14.17 13.58
C PHE A 65 2.68 13.92 12.12
N VAL A 66 2.52 14.97 11.30
CA VAL A 66 2.19 14.84 9.87
C VAL A 66 3.27 14.05 9.11
N ARG A 67 4.55 14.27 9.45
CA ARG A 67 5.68 13.52 8.87
C ARG A 67 5.61 12.03 9.23
N ASP A 68 5.40 11.72 10.50
CA ASP A 68 5.32 10.34 10.98
C ASP A 68 4.13 9.61 10.33
N MET A 69 3.00 10.31 10.24
CA MET A 69 1.80 9.80 9.60
C MET A 69 1.97 9.52 8.11
N ALA A 70 2.82 10.26 7.39
CA ALA A 70 3.10 9.97 5.98
C ALA A 70 3.71 8.57 5.80
N LEU A 71 4.61 8.16 6.70
CA LEU A 71 5.18 6.81 6.67
C LEU A 71 4.15 5.75 7.08
N VAL A 72 3.34 6.03 8.11
CA VAL A 72 2.29 5.11 8.57
C VAL A 72 1.24 4.87 7.48
N ILE A 73 0.88 5.89 6.69
CA ILE A 73 0.00 5.75 5.52
C ILE A 73 0.60 4.76 4.51
N GLU A 74 1.87 4.94 4.17
CA GLU A 74 2.56 4.11 3.18
C GLU A 74 2.69 2.65 3.65
N MET A 75 2.96 2.44 4.94
CA MET A 75 2.98 1.13 5.57
C MET A 75 1.59 0.48 5.55
N THR A 76 0.54 1.21 5.93
CA THR A 76 -0.85 0.71 5.93
C THR A 76 -1.29 0.30 4.53
N LYS A 77 -1.00 1.15 3.53
CA LYS A 77 -1.26 0.87 2.12
C LYS A 77 -0.56 -0.42 1.67
N GLY A 78 0.73 -0.57 2.01
CA GLY A 78 1.48 -1.79 1.69
C GLY A 78 0.86 -3.05 2.29
N SER A 79 0.39 -3.01 3.53
CA SER A 79 -0.30 -4.15 4.16
C SER A 79 -1.61 -4.52 3.45
N ILE A 80 -2.39 -3.52 3.02
CA ILE A 80 -3.61 -3.74 2.23
C ILE A 80 -3.25 -4.30 0.85
N TYR A 81 -2.22 -3.76 0.19
CA TYR A 81 -1.74 -4.26 -1.10
C TYR A 81 -1.35 -5.74 -1.01
N ARG A 82 -0.63 -6.16 0.04
CA ARG A 82 -0.30 -7.58 0.26
C ARG A 82 -1.54 -8.46 0.37
N SER A 83 -2.57 -7.97 1.05
CA SER A 83 -3.85 -8.69 1.23
C SER A 83 -4.66 -8.78 -0.06
N LEU A 84 -4.35 -7.91 -1.02
CA LEU A 84 -4.91 -7.89 -2.36
C LEU A 84 -3.92 -8.43 -3.40
N ASP A 85 -2.89 -9.21 -3.04
CA ASP A 85 -1.89 -9.74 -3.98
C ASP A 85 -1.24 -8.69 -4.91
N LEU A 86 -1.07 -7.46 -4.42
CA LEU A 86 -0.41 -6.35 -5.11
C LEU A 86 0.96 -6.11 -4.48
N ASN A 87 1.98 -5.86 -5.30
CA ASN A 87 3.33 -5.57 -4.81
C ASN A 87 3.44 -4.16 -4.25
N HIS A 88 4.19 -4.00 -3.16
CA HIS A 88 4.47 -2.70 -2.56
C HIS A 88 5.90 -2.63 -1.99
N ILE A 89 6.54 -1.46 -2.06
CA ILE A 89 7.93 -1.30 -1.62
C ILE A 89 8.16 -1.59 -0.13
N THR A 90 7.14 -1.35 0.70
CA THR A 90 7.22 -1.60 2.15
C THR A 90 7.19 -3.08 2.50
N HIS A 91 6.89 -3.97 1.56
CA HIS A 91 6.85 -5.41 1.81
C HIS A 91 8.20 -5.95 2.28
N GLY A 92 9.27 -5.59 1.56
CA GLY A 92 10.62 -5.95 1.95
C GLY A 92 11.04 -5.32 3.28
N LEU A 93 10.57 -4.10 3.56
CA LEU A 93 10.81 -3.45 4.86
C LEU A 93 10.17 -4.23 6.01
N PHE A 94 8.92 -4.68 5.85
CA PHE A 94 8.23 -5.48 6.86
C PHE A 94 8.92 -6.82 7.10
N GLU A 95 9.36 -7.49 6.04
CA GLU A 95 10.04 -8.79 6.13
C GLU A 95 11.43 -8.68 6.76
N ALA A 96 12.10 -7.53 6.61
CA ALA A 96 13.38 -7.26 7.25
C ALA A 96 13.23 -6.89 8.73
N LEU A 97 12.26 -6.04 9.06
CA LEU A 97 12.13 -5.45 10.40
C LEU A 97 11.23 -6.25 11.36
N VAL A 98 10.37 -7.12 10.86
CA VAL A 98 9.39 -7.84 11.69
C VAL A 98 9.67 -9.34 11.63
N GLU A 99 9.99 -9.91 12.78
CA GLU A 99 10.16 -11.35 12.93
C GLU A 99 8.81 -12.00 13.27
N LEU A 100 8.48 -13.06 12.52
CA LEU A 100 7.30 -13.88 12.74
C LEU A 100 7.72 -15.20 13.38
N GLN A 101 7.38 -15.38 14.65
CA GLN A 101 7.55 -16.66 15.33
C GLN A 101 6.20 -17.36 15.43
N VAL A 102 6.11 -18.54 14.80
CA VAL A 102 4.94 -19.42 14.92
C VAL A 102 5.27 -20.48 15.96
N ASP A 103 4.56 -20.43 17.08
CA ASP A 103 4.76 -21.37 18.16
C ASP A 103 4.09 -22.72 17.85
N PRO A 104 4.46 -23.82 18.55
CA PRO A 104 3.93 -25.15 18.29
C PRO A 104 2.41 -25.29 18.47
N ASP A 105 1.78 -24.37 19.20
CA ASP A 105 0.33 -24.29 19.39
C ASP A 105 -0.38 -23.47 18.29
N ASN A 106 0.36 -23.05 17.27
CA ASN A 106 -0.09 -22.24 16.15
C ASN A 106 -0.50 -20.81 16.55
N SER A 107 -0.06 -20.35 17.72
CA SER A 107 -0.05 -18.92 18.03
C SER A 107 1.08 -18.22 17.27
N VAL A 108 0.85 -16.96 16.92
CA VAL A 108 1.80 -16.14 16.15
C VAL A 108 2.25 -15.00 17.04
N ALA A 109 3.53 -14.99 17.38
CA ALA A 109 4.19 -13.86 18.01
C ALA A 109 4.86 -13.01 16.92
N THR A 110 4.73 -11.69 17.05
CA THR A 110 5.36 -10.71 16.15
C THR A 110 6.18 -9.75 16.98
N GLU A 111 7.44 -9.57 16.63
CA GLU A 111 8.33 -8.59 17.25
C GLU A 111 8.99 -7.72 16.18
N VAL A 112 9.07 -6.41 16.44
CA VAL A 112 9.85 -5.49 15.61
C VAL A 112 11.29 -5.56 16.09
N ASN A 113 12.21 -5.87 15.18
CA ASN A 113 13.63 -5.89 15.45
C ASN A 113 14.17 -4.46 15.58
N GLN A 114 14.21 -3.95 16.82
CA GLN A 114 14.66 -2.59 17.12
C GLN A 114 16.15 -2.40 16.88
N ASP A 115 16.98 -3.43 17.12
CA ASP A 115 18.42 -3.37 16.90
C ASP A 115 18.75 -3.13 15.42
N LEU A 116 18.05 -3.84 14.53
CA LEU A 116 18.17 -3.66 13.09
C LEU A 116 17.64 -2.28 12.64
N LEU A 117 16.56 -1.80 13.25
CA LEU A 117 16.04 -0.47 12.98
C LEU A 117 17.06 0.62 13.36
N GLU A 118 17.73 0.49 14.50
CA GLU A 118 18.81 1.39 14.90
C GLU A 118 20.00 1.35 13.93
N GLU A 119 20.37 0.17 13.45
CA GLU A 119 21.43 0.02 12.44
C GLU A 119 21.07 0.75 11.15
N TYR A 120 19.84 0.58 10.66
CA TYR A 120 19.34 1.33 9.51
C TYR A 120 19.39 2.85 9.74
N ILE A 121 18.95 3.33 10.90
CA ILE A 121 19.00 4.76 11.23
C ILE A 121 20.43 5.29 11.22
N LYS A 122 21.41 4.54 11.76
CA LYS A 122 22.83 4.92 11.74
C LYS A 122 23.38 5.00 10.31
N LEU A 123 23.01 4.06 9.44
CA LEU A 123 23.41 4.08 8.02
C LEU A 123 22.88 5.32 7.28
N PHE A 124 21.72 5.85 7.67
CA PHE A 124 21.19 7.11 7.11
C PHE A 124 21.67 8.37 7.84
N GLY A 125 22.23 8.22 9.05
CA GLY A 125 22.61 9.31 9.95
C GLY A 125 24.09 9.71 9.90
N ASP A 126 24.94 8.93 9.22
CA ASP A 126 26.39 9.17 9.09
C ASP A 126 26.78 9.86 7.77
N ASP A 127 26.05 10.90 7.37
CA ASP A 127 26.60 11.92 6.46
C ASP A 127 27.15 13.06 7.34
N ASP A 128 28.47 13.21 7.37
CA ASP A 128 29.20 14.36 7.92
C ASP A 128 28.49 15.68 7.53
N ASP A 129 27.72 16.27 8.44
CA ASP A 129 27.31 17.66 8.31
C ASP A 129 28.52 18.50 8.70
N PRO A 130 29.26 19.15 7.77
CA PRO A 130 30.36 20.00 8.16
C PRO A 130 29.79 21.11 9.05
N GLU A 131 30.25 21.18 10.31
CA GLU A 131 29.91 22.28 11.22
C GLU A 131 30.08 23.60 10.47
N ILE A 132 28.96 24.25 10.15
CA ILE A 132 28.97 25.55 9.51
C ILE A 132 29.51 26.54 10.56
N PRO A 133 30.61 27.28 10.29
CA PRO A 133 31.25 28.16 11.26
C PRO A 133 30.38 29.33 11.73
#